data_AF-A0A3C0BJQ3-F1
#
_entry.id   AF-A0A3C0BJQ3-F1
#
_cell.length_a   1.000
_cell.length_b   1.000
_cell.length_c   1.000
_cell.angle_alpha   90.00
_cell.angle_beta   90.00
_cell.angle_gamma   90.00
#
_symmetry.space_group_name_H-M   'P 1'
#
loop_
_entity.id
_entity.type
_entity.pdbx_description
1 polymer ?
#
loop_
_entity_poly.entity_id
_entity_poly.type
_entity_poly.pdbx_seq_one_letter_code
_entity_poly.pdbx_strand_id
1 'polypeptide(L)'
;TVECNPSDVTPEKLAAFEKSGVTRLSCGIQSFSGKVLENVRRRSSADDVRRALACIRRYWHGIFSADMISALPGETDESFTAGLASLLDYEPDHVSLYSLTLEQETPLGDKILSGKQSYDFDLADAMWISGRDYLCSRGYAQYEVSNFCIKGKECLHNKAYWNQEDYIGCGAGATGTLYGSRGAVSVRETNTRNIAAYTGFWLHTGKIQRAEIPSETEYISSGTAGFEFFMMGLRTASGVCRETYEEKFGTAFPQKAEQLFADWGKNGRCIEYEKDSRRFYALTDSGMLFLNEFLESL
;
A
#
# COMPACT_ATOMS: atom_id res chain seq x y z
N THR A 1 4.34 8.85 9.49
CA THR A 1 5.23 8.42 8.40
C THR A 1 5.57 9.62 7.54
N VAL A 2 6.77 9.68 6.98
CA VAL A 2 7.13 10.59 5.89
C VAL A 2 7.69 9.78 4.73
N GLU A 3 7.37 10.19 3.51
CA GLU A 3 7.90 9.59 2.29
C GLU A 3 8.96 10.50 1.66
N CYS A 4 9.99 9.91 1.06
CA CYS A 4 11.03 10.66 0.37
C CYS A 4 11.59 9.92 -0.85
N ASN A 5 12.14 10.68 -1.80
CA ASN A 5 13.00 10.12 -2.83
C ASN A 5 14.43 9.99 -2.30
N PRO A 6 15.26 9.09 -2.85
CA PRO A 6 16.66 8.97 -2.48
C PRO A 6 17.43 10.31 -2.56
N SER A 7 17.16 11.12 -3.58
CA SER A 7 17.79 12.44 -3.76
C SER A 7 17.42 13.47 -2.67
N ASP A 8 16.35 13.24 -1.92
CA ASP A 8 15.89 14.15 -0.88
C ASP A 8 16.52 13.85 0.48
N VAL A 9 17.22 12.72 0.64
CA VAL A 9 17.73 12.23 1.92
C VAL A 9 19.02 12.95 2.29
N THR A 10 18.98 13.73 3.37
CA THR A 10 20.17 14.35 3.98
C THR A 10 20.15 14.17 5.50
N PRO A 11 21.31 14.19 6.17
CA PRO A 11 21.37 14.09 7.63
C PRO A 11 20.51 15.15 8.34
N GLU A 12 20.48 16.37 7.82
CA GLU A 12 19.74 17.49 8.41
C GLU A 12 18.23 17.28 8.33
N LYS A 13 17.73 16.75 7.20
CA LYS A 13 16.31 16.43 7.04
C LYS A 13 15.89 15.27 7.94
N LEU A 14 16.71 14.20 8.02
CA LEU A 14 16.45 13.07 8.91
C LEU A 14 16.35 13.53 10.36
N ALA A 15 17.32 14.33 10.84
CA ALA A 15 17.28 14.91 12.17
C ALA A 15 16.05 15.82 12.40
N ALA A 16 15.65 16.60 11.40
CA ALA A 16 14.45 17.43 11.48
C ALA A 16 13.17 16.60 11.59
N PHE A 17 13.07 15.47 10.88
CA PHE A 17 11.95 14.55 10.98
C PHE A 17 11.85 13.93 12.38
N GLU A 18 12.97 13.43 12.92
CA GLU A 18 13.01 12.88 14.28
C GLU A 18 12.59 13.91 15.33
N LYS A 19 13.15 15.13 15.24
CA LYS A 19 12.79 16.25 16.13
C LYS A 19 11.31 16.61 16.05
N SER A 20 10.67 16.36 14.91
CA SER A 20 9.24 16.63 14.69
C SER A 20 8.33 15.47 15.11
N GLY A 21 8.88 14.38 15.67
CA GLY A 21 8.13 13.22 16.13
C GLY A 21 7.78 12.22 15.03
N VAL A 22 8.41 12.29 13.86
CA VAL A 22 8.24 11.29 12.80
C VAL A 22 8.88 9.97 13.27
N THR A 23 8.11 8.88 13.23
CA THR A 23 8.55 7.55 13.69
C THR A 23 8.85 6.56 12.56
N ARG A 24 8.45 6.87 11.32
CA ARG A 24 8.65 6.02 10.13
C ARG A 24 9.02 6.85 8.91
N LEU A 25 10.05 6.41 8.20
CA LEU A 25 10.49 6.93 6.91
C LEU A 25 10.26 5.87 5.83
N SER A 26 9.60 6.22 4.72
CA SER A 26 9.52 5.39 3.50
C SER A 26 10.35 6.03 2.41
N CYS A 27 11.29 5.28 1.82
CA CYS A 27 12.11 5.77 0.72
C CYS A 27 11.83 4.98 -0.55
N GLY A 28 11.49 5.69 -1.62
CA GLY A 28 11.23 5.11 -2.95
C GLY A 28 12.50 4.67 -3.66
N ILE A 29 13.04 3.50 -3.32
CA ILE A 29 14.28 2.94 -3.89
C ILE A 29 14.07 2.43 -5.33
N GLN A 30 12.98 1.70 -5.53
CA GLN A 30 12.50 1.11 -6.78
C GLN A 30 13.38 0.00 -7.33
N SER A 31 14.63 0.29 -7.67
CA SER A 31 15.60 -0.67 -8.23
C SER A 31 17.03 -0.19 -7.94
N PHE A 32 17.97 -1.14 -7.90
CA PHE A 32 19.41 -0.88 -7.80
C PHE A 32 20.10 -0.79 -9.16
N SER A 33 19.37 -1.08 -10.24
CA SER A 33 19.89 -1.03 -11.60
C SER A 33 19.73 0.36 -12.21
N GLY A 34 20.86 1.01 -12.53
CA GLY A 34 20.85 2.34 -13.16
C GLY A 34 20.07 2.36 -14.48
N LYS A 35 20.25 1.33 -15.32
CA LYS A 35 19.52 1.17 -16.59
C LYS A 35 18.00 1.07 -16.38
N VAL A 36 17.56 0.34 -15.36
CA VAL A 36 16.14 0.19 -15.02
C VAL A 36 15.56 1.53 -14.57
N LEU A 37 16.25 2.22 -13.67
CA LEU A 37 15.84 3.55 -13.19
C LEU A 37 15.73 4.57 -14.33
N GLU A 38 16.66 4.54 -15.28
CA GLU A 38 16.62 5.38 -16.49
C GLU A 38 15.41 5.05 -17.38
N ASN A 39 15.10 3.77 -17.60
CA ASN A 39 13.96 3.34 -18.41
C ASN A 39 12.62 3.87 -17.87
N VAL A 40 12.49 3.93 -16.55
CA VAL A 40 11.29 4.47 -15.87
C VAL A 40 11.40 5.96 -15.56
N ARG A 41 12.45 6.63 -16.06
CA ARG A 41 12.70 8.08 -15.91
C ARG A 41 12.74 8.54 -14.46
N ARG A 42 13.30 7.72 -13.58
CA ARG A 42 13.53 8.11 -12.19
C ARG A 42 14.58 9.22 -12.12
N ARG A 43 14.34 10.18 -11.22
CA ARG A 43 15.26 11.30 -10.99
C ARG A 43 16.54 10.87 -10.28
N SER A 44 16.47 9.81 -9.48
CA SER A 44 17.60 9.28 -8.71
C SER A 44 18.34 8.21 -9.52
N SER A 45 19.67 8.27 -9.50
CA SER A 45 20.55 7.24 -10.03
C SER A 45 20.74 6.09 -9.03
N ALA A 46 21.35 4.99 -9.47
CA ALA A 46 21.74 3.89 -8.57
C ALA A 46 22.73 4.35 -7.48
N ASP A 47 23.55 5.37 -7.75
CA ASP A 47 24.47 5.93 -6.75
C ASP A 47 23.73 6.82 -5.75
N ASP A 48 22.71 7.56 -6.17
CA ASP A 48 21.82 8.28 -5.26
C ASP A 48 21.13 7.31 -4.29
N VAL A 49 20.65 6.18 -4.80
CA VAL A 49 20.05 5.10 -4.00
C VAL A 49 21.03 4.62 -2.93
N ARG A 50 22.26 4.24 -3.31
CA ARG A 50 23.27 3.75 -2.34
C ARG A 50 23.64 4.81 -1.31
N ARG A 51 23.82 6.07 -1.73
CA ARG A 51 24.10 7.19 -0.82
C ARG A 51 22.98 7.42 0.17
N ALA A 52 21.73 7.42 -0.31
CA ALA A 52 20.56 7.60 0.53
C ALA A 52 20.44 6.48 1.57
N LEU A 53 20.61 5.23 1.17
CA LEU A 53 20.56 4.07 2.07
C LEU A 53 21.67 4.13 3.13
N ALA A 54 22.89 4.46 2.74
CA ALA A 54 24.00 4.64 3.70
C ALA A 54 23.73 5.80 4.68
N CYS A 55 23.11 6.89 4.20
CA CYS A 55 22.72 8.03 5.03
C CYS A 55 21.62 7.64 6.03
N ILE A 56 20.55 6.99 5.57
CA ILE A 56 19.46 6.50 6.42
C ILE A 56 20.01 5.55 7.48
N ARG A 57 20.80 4.56 7.08
CA ARG A 57 21.38 3.59 8.01
C ARG A 57 22.22 4.23 9.11
N ARG A 58 22.86 5.37 8.81
CA ARG A 58 23.71 6.08 9.75
C ARG A 58 22.96 7.06 10.65
N TYR A 59 21.93 7.73 10.14
CA TYR A 59 21.34 8.91 10.78
C TYR A 59 19.85 8.78 11.12
N TRP A 60 19.16 7.73 10.68
CA TRP A 60 17.76 7.50 11.01
C TRP A 60 17.63 6.43 12.10
N HIS A 61 16.91 6.76 13.17
CA HIS A 61 16.71 5.88 14.33
C HIS A 61 15.26 5.39 14.49
N GLY A 62 14.35 5.81 13.61
CA GLY A 62 12.98 5.31 13.54
C GLY A 62 12.85 4.06 12.67
N ILE A 63 11.61 3.70 12.32
CA ILE A 63 11.32 2.59 11.40
C ILE A 63 11.69 3.01 9.98
N PHE A 64 12.52 2.21 9.30
CA PHE A 64 12.86 2.43 7.89
C PHE A 64 12.10 1.48 6.97
N SER A 65 11.40 2.05 5.99
CA SER A 65 10.77 1.34 4.88
C SER A 65 11.46 1.65 3.56
N ALA A 66 11.75 0.61 2.80
CA ALA A 66 12.26 0.73 1.44
C ALA A 66 11.23 0.22 0.43
N ASP A 67 10.91 1.04 -0.56
CA ASP A 67 9.87 0.72 -1.55
C ASP A 67 10.55 0.29 -2.86
N MET A 68 10.33 -0.96 -3.25
CA MET A 68 10.82 -1.62 -4.46
C MET A 68 9.66 -1.90 -5.42
N ILE A 69 9.94 -1.89 -6.72
CA ILE A 69 8.99 -2.37 -7.72
C ILE A 69 9.68 -3.51 -8.47
N SER A 70 9.07 -4.69 -8.49
CA SER A 70 9.58 -5.82 -9.26
C SER A 70 9.26 -5.65 -10.74
N ALA A 71 10.11 -6.26 -11.57
CA ALA A 71 9.93 -6.39 -13.01
C ALA A 71 9.75 -5.06 -13.72
N LEU A 72 10.44 -4.01 -13.28
CA LEU A 72 10.45 -2.77 -14.05
C LEU A 72 11.04 -3.02 -15.45
N PRO A 73 10.68 -2.22 -16.47
CA PRO A 73 11.14 -2.44 -17.84
C PRO A 73 12.67 -2.56 -17.95
N GLY A 74 13.13 -3.70 -18.46
CA GLY A 74 14.56 -4.01 -18.62
C GLY A 74 15.23 -4.56 -17.36
N GLU A 75 14.48 -4.85 -16.30
CA GLU A 75 14.93 -5.57 -15.12
C GLU A 75 14.93 -7.08 -15.41
N THR A 76 16.03 -7.74 -15.07
CA THR A 76 16.18 -9.20 -15.15
C THR A 76 16.11 -9.81 -13.75
N ASP A 77 15.79 -11.10 -13.66
CA ASP A 77 15.74 -11.84 -12.39
C ASP A 77 17.05 -11.72 -11.61
N GLU A 78 18.20 -11.77 -12.29
CA GLU A 78 19.51 -11.61 -11.64
C GLU A 78 19.67 -10.20 -11.07
N SER A 79 19.31 -9.17 -11.85
CA SER A 79 19.45 -7.78 -11.41
C SER A 79 18.50 -7.43 -10.26
N PHE A 80 17.27 -7.95 -10.30
CA PHE A 80 16.29 -7.78 -9.23
C PHE A 80 16.72 -8.51 -7.96
N THR A 81 17.10 -9.78 -8.06
CA THR A 81 17.55 -10.58 -6.91
C THR A 81 18.79 -9.98 -6.26
N ALA A 82 19.77 -9.55 -7.06
CA ALA A 82 20.97 -8.88 -6.55
C ALA A 82 20.64 -7.53 -5.89
N GLY A 83 19.71 -6.77 -6.46
CA GLY A 83 19.22 -5.51 -5.89
C GLY A 83 18.51 -5.72 -4.56
N LEU A 84 17.63 -6.72 -4.48
CA LEU A 84 16.91 -7.06 -3.26
C LEU A 84 17.86 -7.56 -2.16
N ALA A 85 18.84 -8.41 -2.51
CA ALA A 85 19.89 -8.81 -1.58
C ALA A 85 20.69 -7.59 -1.07
N SER A 86 21.11 -6.70 -1.97
CA SER A 86 21.84 -5.47 -1.62
C SER A 86 21.02 -4.56 -0.72
N LEU A 87 19.69 -4.50 -0.90
CA LEU A 87 18.80 -3.72 -0.04
C LEU A 87 18.82 -4.25 1.40
N LEU A 88 18.77 -5.57 1.57
CA LEU A 88 18.73 -6.20 2.88
C LEU A 88 20.03 -6.01 3.68
N ASP A 89 21.16 -5.76 3.01
CA ASP A 89 22.42 -5.39 3.68
C ASP A 89 22.33 -4.04 4.43
N TYR A 90 21.37 -3.18 4.06
CA TYR A 90 21.06 -1.94 4.80
C TYR A 90 20.04 -2.15 5.91
N GLU A 91 19.56 -3.38 6.12
CA GLU A 91 18.64 -3.80 7.17
C GLU A 91 17.40 -2.90 7.30
N PRO A 92 16.57 -2.75 6.25
CA PRO A 92 15.29 -2.06 6.39
C PRO A 92 14.40 -2.80 7.41
N ASP A 93 13.62 -2.08 8.21
CA ASP A 93 12.62 -2.71 9.08
C ASP A 93 11.44 -3.26 8.28
N HIS A 94 11.20 -2.64 7.12
CA HIS A 94 10.03 -2.83 6.29
C HIS A 94 10.41 -2.71 4.80
N VAL A 95 9.84 -3.56 3.96
CA VAL A 95 9.99 -3.52 2.51
C VAL A 95 8.61 -3.50 1.87
N SER A 96 8.33 -2.48 1.08
CA SER A 96 7.16 -2.42 0.21
C SER A 96 7.59 -2.98 -1.15
N LEU A 97 7.08 -4.13 -1.56
CA LEU A 97 7.38 -4.77 -2.84
C LEU A 97 6.12 -4.75 -3.72
N TYR A 98 6.11 -3.86 -4.69
CA TYR A 98 5.02 -3.70 -5.64
C TYR A 98 5.29 -4.42 -6.95
N SER A 99 4.23 -4.92 -7.59
CA SER A 99 4.25 -5.21 -9.02
C SER A 99 3.94 -3.92 -9.80
N LEU A 100 4.53 -3.74 -10.98
CA LEU A 100 4.26 -2.57 -11.82
C LEU A 100 2.80 -2.58 -12.28
N THR A 101 2.04 -1.59 -11.81
CA THR A 101 0.69 -1.30 -12.31
C THR A 101 0.78 -0.29 -13.45
N LEU A 102 0.19 -0.62 -14.61
CA LEU A 102 0.20 0.24 -15.78
C LEU A 102 -0.96 1.23 -15.74
N GLU A 103 -0.63 2.51 -15.58
CA GLU A 103 -1.60 3.60 -15.64
C GLU A 103 -1.65 4.17 -17.05
N GLN A 104 -2.83 4.18 -17.68
CA GLN A 104 -3.03 4.65 -19.07
C GLN A 104 -2.57 6.10 -19.27
N GLU A 105 -2.67 6.95 -18.24
CA GLU A 105 -2.29 8.36 -18.32
C GLU A 105 -0.79 8.59 -18.10
N THR A 106 0.01 7.53 -17.91
CA THR A 106 1.45 7.66 -17.68
C THR A 106 2.25 7.39 -18.96
N PRO A 107 3.37 8.10 -19.19
CA PRO A 107 4.23 7.86 -20.35
C PRO A 107 4.76 6.42 -20.45
N LEU A 108 4.84 5.70 -19.33
CA LEU A 108 5.25 4.30 -19.32
C LEU A 108 4.10 3.37 -19.71
N GLY A 109 2.91 3.55 -19.10
CA GLY A 109 1.71 2.80 -19.44
C GLY A 109 1.38 2.92 -20.92
N ASP A 110 1.39 4.14 -21.46
CA ASP A 110 1.21 4.41 -22.90
C ASP A 110 2.15 3.60 -23.78
N LYS A 111 3.44 3.54 -23.44
CA LYS A 111 4.45 2.82 -24.25
C LYS A 111 4.26 1.32 -24.22
N ILE A 112 3.95 0.74 -23.06
CA ILE A 112 3.76 -0.70 -22.92
C ILE A 112 2.46 -1.12 -23.60
N LEU A 113 1.35 -0.42 -23.31
CA LEU A 113 0.03 -0.73 -23.86
C LEU A 113 -0.03 -0.54 -25.39
N SER A 114 0.75 0.40 -25.94
CA SER A 114 0.90 0.57 -27.40
C SER A 114 1.93 -0.35 -28.06
N GLY A 115 2.59 -1.23 -27.29
CA GLY A 115 3.62 -2.15 -27.80
C GLY A 115 4.95 -1.49 -28.18
N LYS A 116 5.15 -0.20 -27.88
CA LYS A 116 6.41 0.52 -28.11
C LYS A 116 7.52 0.12 -27.14
N GLN A 117 7.15 -0.49 -26.01
CA GLN A 117 8.04 -1.06 -25.02
C GLN A 117 7.55 -2.48 -24.71
N SER A 118 8.42 -3.48 -24.86
CA SER A 118 8.08 -4.86 -24.47
C SER A 118 8.01 -4.96 -22.94
N TYR A 119 7.00 -5.70 -22.47
CA TYR A 119 6.78 -6.02 -21.08
C TYR A 119 6.16 -7.42 -20.99
N ASP A 120 6.71 -8.27 -20.14
CA ASP A 120 6.26 -9.64 -19.96
C ASP A 120 5.56 -9.75 -18.60
N PHE A 121 4.24 -9.92 -18.64
CA PHE A 121 3.41 -9.98 -17.43
C PHE A 121 3.61 -11.28 -16.66
N ASP A 122 3.83 -12.40 -17.36
CA ASP A 122 4.05 -13.70 -16.71
C ASP A 122 5.40 -13.70 -15.98
N LEU A 123 6.44 -13.12 -16.62
CA LEU A 123 7.73 -12.89 -15.96
C LEU A 123 7.59 -11.94 -14.76
N ALA A 124 6.76 -10.89 -14.88
CA ALA A 124 6.57 -9.93 -13.79
C ALA A 124 5.96 -10.57 -12.55
N ASP A 125 4.95 -11.42 -12.73
CA ASP A 125 4.32 -12.18 -11.63
C ASP A 125 5.31 -13.16 -11.01
N ALA A 126 6.08 -13.91 -11.82
CA ALA A 126 7.11 -14.82 -11.33
C ALA A 126 8.19 -14.08 -10.53
N MET A 127 8.65 -12.92 -11.00
CA MET A 127 9.64 -12.10 -10.32
C MET A 127 9.11 -11.57 -8.99
N TRP A 128 7.85 -11.11 -8.94
CA TRP A 128 7.23 -10.67 -7.68
C TRP A 128 7.13 -11.82 -6.67
N ILE A 129 6.68 -13.00 -7.11
CA ILE A 129 6.59 -14.21 -6.26
C ILE A 129 7.97 -14.58 -5.70
N SER A 130 9.01 -14.60 -6.54
CA SER A 130 10.37 -14.90 -6.07
C SER A 130 10.90 -13.86 -5.08
N GLY A 131 10.58 -12.58 -5.26
CA GLY A 131 10.93 -11.51 -4.32
C GLY A 131 10.22 -11.66 -2.98
N ARG A 132 8.92 -11.98 -2.99
CA ARG A 132 8.13 -12.32 -1.79
C ARG A 132 8.78 -13.48 -1.03
N ASP A 133 9.03 -14.59 -1.71
CA ASP A 133 9.60 -15.80 -1.10
C ASP A 133 11.00 -15.54 -0.52
N TYR A 134 11.80 -14.74 -1.24
CA TYR A 134 13.09 -14.30 -0.75
C TYR A 134 12.96 -13.47 0.53
N LEU A 135 12.11 -12.44 0.57
CA LEU A 135 11.88 -11.62 1.77
C LEU A 135 11.42 -12.48 2.97
N CYS A 136 10.46 -13.38 2.74
CA CYS A 136 9.98 -14.32 3.76
C CYS A 136 11.11 -15.22 4.28
N SER A 137 11.96 -15.75 3.39
CA SER A 137 13.13 -16.57 3.79
C SER A 137 14.14 -15.81 4.66
N ARG A 138 14.13 -14.47 4.59
CA ARG A 138 14.99 -13.57 5.36
C ARG A 138 14.33 -13.04 6.64
N GLY A 139 13.13 -13.52 6.98
CA GLY A 139 12.44 -13.21 8.23
C GLY A 139 11.48 -12.02 8.15
N TYR A 140 11.19 -11.49 6.96
CA TYR A 140 10.17 -10.47 6.77
C TYR A 140 8.82 -11.14 6.56
N ALA A 141 7.86 -10.86 7.43
CA ALA A 141 6.51 -11.38 7.29
C ALA A 141 5.71 -10.52 6.31
N GLN A 142 5.05 -11.15 5.33
CA GLN A 142 4.01 -10.51 4.54
C GLN A 142 2.79 -10.28 5.42
N TYR A 143 2.53 -9.03 5.81
CA TYR A 143 1.36 -8.72 6.64
C TYR A 143 0.19 -8.19 5.82
N GLU A 144 0.45 -7.75 4.59
CA GLU A 144 -0.55 -7.36 3.59
C GLU A 144 -0.01 -7.50 2.15
N VAL A 145 -0.85 -7.20 1.16
CA VAL A 145 -0.68 -7.56 -0.25
C VAL A 145 0.67 -7.21 -0.89
N SER A 146 1.32 -6.12 -0.47
CA SER A 146 2.58 -5.64 -1.06
C SER A 146 3.66 -5.30 -0.03
N ASN A 147 3.43 -5.53 1.26
CA ASN A 147 4.29 -5.04 2.34
C ASN A 147 4.73 -6.15 3.28
N PHE A 148 6.02 -6.09 3.56
CA PHE A 148 6.78 -7.08 4.30
C PHE A 148 7.51 -6.37 5.42
N CYS A 149 7.55 -6.96 6.61
CA CYS A 149 8.28 -6.32 7.71
C CYS A 149 8.83 -7.32 8.70
N ILE A 150 9.84 -6.88 9.45
CA ILE A 150 10.19 -7.53 10.70
C ILE A 150 9.00 -7.37 11.66
N LYS A 151 8.70 -8.43 12.42
CA LYS A 151 7.57 -8.45 13.35
C LYS A 151 7.51 -7.19 14.23
N GLY A 152 6.34 -6.53 14.28
CA GLY A 152 6.14 -5.30 15.06
C GLY A 152 6.55 -4.01 14.33
N LYS A 153 6.94 -4.09 13.06
CA LYS A 153 7.30 -2.94 12.21
C LYS A 153 6.27 -2.68 11.11
N GLU A 154 5.04 -3.16 11.29
CA GLU A 154 3.94 -2.97 10.35
C GLU A 154 3.61 -1.48 10.21
N CYS A 155 3.24 -1.05 8.99
CA CYS A 155 2.77 0.32 8.79
C CYS A 155 1.37 0.51 9.39
N LEU A 156 1.30 1.16 10.57
CA LEU A 156 0.02 1.45 11.23
C LEU A 156 -0.92 2.29 10.37
N HIS A 157 -0.36 3.19 9.55
CA HIS A 157 -1.14 4.00 8.62
C HIS A 157 -1.85 3.15 7.55
N ASN A 158 -1.13 2.20 6.94
CA ASN A 158 -1.75 1.28 5.97
C ASN A 158 -2.80 0.39 6.65
N LYS A 159 -2.51 -0.08 7.86
CA LYS A 159 -3.47 -0.90 8.64
C LYS A 159 -4.76 -0.14 8.93
N ALA A 160 -4.69 1.16 9.24
CA ALA A 160 -5.89 1.97 9.44
C ALA A 160 -6.79 1.97 8.19
N TYR A 161 -6.22 2.12 6.99
CA TYR A 161 -6.97 1.99 5.74
C TYR A 161 -7.57 0.60 5.56
N TRP A 162 -6.75 -0.45 5.76
CA TRP A 162 -7.21 -1.83 5.59
C TRP A 162 -8.31 -2.24 6.58
N ASN A 163 -8.34 -1.62 7.76
CA ASN A 163 -9.33 -1.87 8.80
C ASN A 163 -10.58 -0.99 8.71
N GLN A 164 -10.67 -0.11 7.69
CA GLN A 164 -11.71 0.93 7.62
C GLN A 164 -11.80 1.78 8.89
N GLU A 165 -10.66 2.20 9.41
CA GLU A 165 -10.58 3.20 10.47
C GLU A 165 -10.76 4.61 9.87
N ASP A 166 -11.29 5.53 10.66
CA ASP A 166 -11.52 6.90 10.22
C ASP A 166 -10.19 7.63 9.97
N TYR A 167 -10.15 8.41 8.90
CA TYR A 167 -8.99 9.23 8.59
C TYR A 167 -9.38 10.51 7.86
N ILE A 168 -8.56 11.54 8.06
CA ILE A 168 -8.71 12.85 7.44
C ILE A 168 -7.66 13.05 6.35
N GLY A 169 -8.09 13.57 5.20
CA GLY A 169 -7.22 13.98 4.11
C GLY A 169 -6.94 15.48 4.17
N CYS A 170 -5.66 15.85 4.29
CA CYS A 170 -5.23 17.24 4.27
C CYS A 170 -4.31 17.49 3.08
N GLY A 171 -4.54 18.60 2.37
CA GLY A 171 -3.80 18.96 1.15
C GLY A 171 -4.62 18.79 -0.13
N ALA A 172 -4.12 19.38 -1.21
CA ALA A 172 -4.72 19.23 -2.53
C ALA A 172 -4.72 17.76 -2.97
N GLY A 173 -5.85 17.28 -3.47
CA GLY A 173 -6.05 15.89 -3.89
C GLY A 173 -6.16 14.87 -2.75
N ALA A 174 -6.04 15.28 -1.48
CA ALA A 174 -6.14 14.37 -0.35
C ALA A 174 -7.59 13.92 -0.13
N THR A 175 -7.76 12.64 0.21
CA THR A 175 -9.06 12.06 0.55
C THR A 175 -9.10 11.72 2.03
N GLY A 176 -10.23 11.94 2.69
CA GLY A 176 -10.56 11.45 4.03
C GLY A 176 -11.84 10.63 4.00
N THR A 177 -11.95 9.62 4.85
CA THR A 177 -13.18 8.82 5.00
C THR A 177 -13.55 8.73 6.48
N LEU A 178 -14.80 9.05 6.79
CA LEU A 178 -15.43 8.82 8.09
C LEU A 178 -16.48 7.73 7.93
N TYR A 179 -16.28 6.59 8.58
CA TYR A 179 -17.15 5.45 8.50
C TYR A 179 -18.33 5.56 9.47
N GLY A 180 -19.53 5.38 8.93
CA GLY A 180 -20.75 5.30 9.73
C GLY A 180 -20.78 4.04 10.58
N SER A 181 -21.24 4.16 11.83
CA SER A 181 -21.44 3.01 12.73
C SER A 181 -22.82 2.39 12.57
N ARG A 182 -22.93 1.06 12.72
CA ARG A 182 -24.20 0.31 12.74
C ARG A 182 -25.09 0.58 11.52
N GLY A 183 -24.46 0.59 10.34
CA GLY A 183 -25.15 0.78 9.06
C GLY A 183 -25.50 2.24 8.74
N ALA A 184 -25.01 3.21 9.53
CA ALA A 184 -25.06 4.61 9.15
C ALA A 184 -24.24 4.87 7.87
N VAL A 185 -24.64 5.91 7.13
CA VAL A 185 -23.95 6.34 5.91
C VAL A 185 -22.53 6.78 6.27
N SER A 186 -21.55 6.30 5.50
CA SER A 186 -20.17 6.79 5.60
C SER A 186 -19.97 7.97 4.66
N VAL A 187 -19.04 8.85 4.98
CA VAL A 187 -18.76 10.05 4.17
C VAL A 187 -17.30 10.06 3.78
N ARG A 188 -17.05 10.19 2.49
CA ARG A 188 -15.71 10.38 1.94
C ARG A 188 -15.62 11.75 1.31
N GLU A 189 -14.58 12.50 1.65
CA GLU A 189 -14.32 13.82 1.11
C GLU A 189 -12.98 13.82 0.39
N THR A 190 -12.96 14.28 -0.86
CA THR A 190 -11.75 14.41 -1.66
C THR A 190 -11.52 15.87 -2.00
N ASN A 191 -10.43 16.44 -1.51
CA ASN A 191 -10.02 17.81 -1.82
C ASN A 191 -9.71 17.95 -3.31
N THR A 192 -9.94 19.15 -3.86
CA THR A 192 -9.55 19.46 -5.23
C THR A 192 -8.08 19.14 -5.49
N ARG A 193 -7.79 18.52 -6.64
CA ARG A 193 -6.42 18.30 -7.13
C ARG A 193 -5.76 19.59 -7.64
N ASN A 194 -6.54 20.65 -7.87
CA ASN A 194 -6.02 21.94 -8.30
C ASN A 194 -5.37 22.66 -7.10
N ILE A 195 -4.04 22.67 -7.08
CA ILE A 195 -3.24 23.29 -6.02
C ILE A 195 -3.62 24.75 -5.81
N ALA A 196 -3.80 25.54 -6.89
CA ALA A 196 -4.13 26.95 -6.78
C ALA A 196 -5.53 27.19 -6.17
N ALA A 197 -6.51 26.36 -6.54
CA ALA A 197 -7.84 26.41 -5.94
C ALA A 197 -7.80 26.04 -4.45
N TYR A 198 -7.07 24.98 -4.10
CA TYR A 198 -6.90 24.54 -2.71
C TYR A 198 -6.22 25.63 -1.87
N THR A 199 -5.03 26.10 -2.26
CA THR A 199 -4.28 27.11 -1.49
C THR A 199 -5.00 28.45 -1.47
N GLY A 200 -5.63 28.84 -2.58
CA GLY A 200 -6.39 30.08 -2.69
C GLY A 200 -7.52 30.13 -1.68
N PHE A 201 -8.28 29.02 -1.56
CA PHE A 201 -9.33 28.87 -0.56
C PHE A 201 -8.79 28.96 0.87
N TRP A 202 -7.79 28.16 1.23
CA TRP A 202 -7.32 28.07 2.62
C TRP A 202 -6.50 29.29 3.10
N LEU A 203 -5.88 30.05 2.19
CA LEU A 203 -5.10 31.25 2.58
C LEU A 203 -5.94 32.53 2.73
N HIS A 204 -7.12 32.59 2.12
CA HIS A 204 -7.92 33.83 2.03
C HIS A 204 -9.30 33.71 2.70
N THR A 205 -9.56 32.65 3.44
CA THR A 205 -10.87 32.42 4.07
C THR A 205 -10.98 33.03 5.46
N GLY A 206 -12.12 33.67 5.71
CA GLY A 206 -12.59 34.09 7.04
C GLY A 206 -13.47 33.02 7.67
N LYS A 207 -14.76 33.30 7.88
CA LYS A 207 -15.72 32.26 8.31
C LYS A 207 -15.92 31.26 7.18
N ILE A 208 -15.58 29.99 7.42
CA ILE A 208 -15.68 28.90 6.45
C ILE A 208 -17.11 28.38 6.39
N GLN A 209 -17.71 28.37 5.20
CA GLN A 209 -18.93 27.59 4.93
C GLN A 209 -18.57 26.28 4.25
N ARG A 210 -19.15 25.16 4.72
CA ARG A 210 -18.83 23.82 4.19
C ARG A 210 -19.07 23.71 2.69
N ALA A 211 -20.13 24.33 2.18
CA ALA A 211 -20.48 24.30 0.75
C ALA A 211 -19.47 25.03 -0.15
N GLU A 212 -18.58 25.85 0.41
CA GLU A 212 -17.57 26.60 -0.34
C GLU A 212 -16.22 25.86 -0.43
N ILE A 213 -16.04 24.79 0.37
CA ILE A 213 -14.80 24.02 0.37
C ILE A 213 -14.65 23.37 -1.01
N PRO A 214 -13.51 23.57 -1.71
CA PRO A 214 -13.29 22.99 -3.03
C PRO A 214 -12.95 21.49 -2.88
N SER A 215 -13.98 20.70 -2.63
CA SER A 215 -13.92 19.25 -2.42
C SER A 215 -15.15 18.55 -3.01
N GLU A 216 -14.99 17.28 -3.32
CA GLU A 216 -16.08 16.37 -3.67
C GLU A 216 -16.48 15.55 -2.44
N THR A 217 -17.77 15.42 -2.17
CA THR A 217 -18.31 14.58 -1.10
C THR A 217 -19.03 13.38 -1.69
N GLU A 218 -18.60 12.19 -1.31
CA GLU A 218 -19.25 10.91 -1.59
C GLU A 218 -19.95 10.40 -0.33
N TYR A 219 -21.22 9.99 -0.49
CA TYR A 219 -21.99 9.31 0.55
C TYR A 219 -22.00 7.82 0.26
N ILE A 220 -21.35 7.05 1.11
CA ILE A 220 -21.16 5.61 0.93
C ILE A 220 -22.26 4.89 1.69
N SER A 221 -23.04 4.10 0.97
CA SER A 221 -24.11 3.29 1.54
C SER A 221 -23.55 2.22 2.49
N SER A 222 -24.37 1.73 3.43
CA SER A 222 -23.95 0.61 4.29
C SER A 222 -23.58 -0.65 3.49
N GLY A 223 -24.23 -0.90 2.35
CA GLY A 223 -23.89 -2.03 1.48
C GLY A 223 -22.52 -1.87 0.84
N THR A 224 -22.23 -0.68 0.31
CA THR A 224 -20.92 -0.34 -0.27
C THR A 224 -19.82 -0.41 0.79
N ALA A 225 -20.05 0.17 1.98
CA ALA A 225 -19.09 0.10 3.08
C ALA A 225 -18.85 -1.34 3.55
N GLY A 226 -19.91 -2.18 3.55
CA GLY A 226 -19.81 -3.61 3.83
C GLY A 226 -18.98 -4.37 2.79
N PHE A 227 -19.13 -4.06 1.50
CA PHE A 227 -18.27 -4.63 0.46
C PHE A 227 -16.82 -4.13 0.57
N GLU A 228 -16.61 -2.84 0.81
CA GLU A 228 -15.29 -2.27 1.05
C GLU A 228 -14.58 -2.93 2.25
N PHE A 229 -15.31 -3.42 3.26
CA PHE A 229 -14.72 -4.12 4.40
C PHE A 229 -14.02 -5.41 3.95
N PHE A 230 -14.65 -6.17 3.05
CA PHE A 230 -14.03 -7.35 2.43
C PHE A 230 -12.89 -6.96 1.50
N MET A 231 -13.12 -5.95 0.65
CA MET A 231 -12.11 -5.46 -0.30
C MET A 231 -10.82 -5.07 0.43
N MET A 232 -10.93 -4.30 1.50
CA MET A 232 -9.79 -3.79 2.26
C MET A 232 -9.18 -4.87 3.17
N GLY A 233 -10.00 -5.58 3.95
CA GLY A 233 -9.52 -6.55 4.93
C GLY A 233 -8.82 -7.77 4.30
N LEU A 234 -9.28 -8.23 3.13
CA LEU A 234 -8.68 -9.35 2.41
C LEU A 234 -7.34 -9.03 1.74
N ARG A 235 -6.92 -7.75 1.74
CA ARG A 235 -5.54 -7.37 1.40
C ARG A 235 -4.56 -7.67 2.54
N THR A 236 -5.05 -8.02 3.73
CA THR A 236 -4.20 -8.33 4.89
C THR A 236 -4.06 -9.83 5.09
N ALA A 237 -2.92 -10.27 5.63
CA ALA A 237 -2.71 -11.67 6.00
C ALA A 237 -3.66 -12.14 7.12
N SER A 238 -4.17 -11.21 7.94
CA SER A 238 -5.18 -11.52 8.95
C SER A 238 -6.57 -11.72 8.37
N GLY A 239 -6.84 -11.19 7.17
CA GLY A 239 -8.15 -11.21 6.55
C GLY A 239 -9.20 -10.41 7.31
N VAL A 240 -10.44 -10.88 7.28
CA VAL A 240 -11.60 -10.22 7.88
C VAL A 240 -12.12 -10.96 9.11
N CYS A 241 -12.56 -10.21 10.12
CA CYS A 241 -13.20 -10.75 11.31
C CYS A 241 -14.71 -10.68 11.20
N ARG A 242 -15.38 -11.81 11.46
CA ARG A 242 -16.84 -11.91 11.46
C ARG A 242 -17.47 -10.97 12.47
N GLU A 243 -17.04 -11.05 13.72
CA GLU A 243 -17.62 -10.27 14.81
C GLU A 243 -17.37 -8.77 14.60
N THR A 244 -16.21 -8.38 14.04
CA THR A 244 -15.95 -6.96 13.69
C THR A 244 -16.94 -6.46 12.64
N TYR A 245 -17.23 -7.26 11.61
CA TYR A 245 -18.24 -6.91 10.61
C TYR A 245 -19.61 -6.69 11.27
N GLU A 246 -20.04 -7.65 12.09
CA GLU A 246 -21.34 -7.61 12.76
C GLU A 246 -21.48 -6.41 13.70
N GLU A 247 -20.42 -6.07 14.44
CA GLU A 247 -20.35 -4.88 15.29
C GLU A 247 -20.41 -3.57 14.48
N LYS A 248 -19.64 -3.49 13.39
CA LYS A 248 -19.50 -2.28 12.57
C LYS A 248 -20.77 -1.97 11.78
N PHE A 249 -21.43 -2.99 11.24
CA PHE A 249 -22.60 -2.81 10.38
C PHE A 249 -23.93 -3.08 11.09
N GLY A 250 -23.92 -3.72 12.27
CA GLY A 250 -25.14 -4.04 13.01
C GLY A 250 -26.00 -5.12 12.32
N THR A 251 -25.41 -5.86 11.39
CA THR A 251 -26.07 -6.91 10.58
C THR A 251 -25.25 -8.19 10.67
N ALA A 252 -25.91 -9.34 10.54
CA ALA A 252 -25.21 -10.63 10.48
C ALA A 252 -24.17 -10.66 9.36
N PHE A 253 -23.09 -11.42 9.56
CA PHE A 253 -22.10 -11.66 8.51
C PHE A 253 -22.75 -12.30 7.27
N PRO A 254 -22.41 -11.86 6.05
CA PRO A 254 -23.10 -12.33 4.85
C PRO A 254 -22.90 -13.83 4.62
N GLN A 255 -24.00 -14.58 4.52
CA GLN A 255 -23.95 -16.02 4.24
C GLN A 255 -23.24 -16.35 2.93
N LYS A 256 -23.37 -15.49 1.92
CA LYS A 256 -22.65 -15.61 0.64
C LYS A 256 -21.13 -15.55 0.84
N ALA A 257 -20.65 -14.67 1.72
CA ALA A 257 -19.23 -14.57 2.05
C ALA A 257 -18.72 -15.83 2.76
N GLU A 258 -19.46 -16.31 3.77
CA GLU A 258 -19.14 -17.52 4.53
C GLU A 258 -19.06 -18.76 3.61
N GLN A 259 -20.03 -18.92 2.70
CA GLN A 259 -20.02 -19.98 1.71
C GLN A 259 -18.83 -19.88 0.75
N LEU A 260 -18.51 -18.68 0.27
CA LEU A 260 -17.40 -18.46 -0.66
C LEU A 260 -16.05 -18.78 0.00
N PHE A 261 -15.84 -18.38 1.26
CA PHE A 261 -14.65 -18.76 2.02
C PHE A 261 -14.54 -20.28 2.18
N ALA A 262 -15.63 -20.96 2.51
CA ALA A 262 -15.64 -22.42 2.62
C ALA A 262 -15.30 -23.10 1.29
N ASP A 263 -15.83 -22.60 0.16
CA ASP A 263 -15.56 -23.16 -1.16
C ASP A 263 -14.11 -22.96 -1.60
N TRP A 264 -13.54 -21.78 -1.37
CA TRP A 264 -12.12 -21.53 -1.63
C TRP A 264 -11.20 -22.27 -0.67
N GLY A 265 -11.65 -22.51 0.57
CA GLY A 265 -10.95 -23.31 1.57
C GLY A 265 -10.74 -24.76 1.14
N LYS A 266 -11.66 -25.35 0.36
CA LYS A 266 -11.52 -26.72 -0.19
C LYS A 266 -10.27 -26.90 -1.04
N ASN A 267 -9.80 -25.83 -1.69
CA ASN A 267 -8.59 -25.82 -2.52
C ASN A 267 -7.41 -25.14 -1.82
N GLY A 268 -7.48 -24.91 -0.51
CA GLY A 268 -6.41 -24.30 0.29
C GLY A 268 -6.17 -22.81 -0.01
N ARG A 269 -7.09 -22.13 -0.70
CA ARG A 269 -6.93 -20.70 -1.04
C ARG A 269 -7.40 -19.77 0.08
N CYS A 270 -8.28 -20.24 0.94
CA CYS A 270 -8.74 -19.52 2.13
C CYS A 270 -8.48 -20.35 3.39
N ILE A 271 -8.37 -19.66 4.52
CA ILE A 271 -8.33 -20.26 5.85
C ILE A 271 -9.36 -19.58 6.75
N GLU A 272 -9.99 -20.40 7.58
CA GLU A 272 -10.79 -19.96 8.73
C GLU A 272 -10.00 -20.28 10.00
N TYR A 273 -9.89 -19.32 10.91
CA TYR A 273 -9.23 -19.53 12.20
C TYR A 273 -9.87 -18.68 13.31
N GLU A 274 -9.67 -19.12 14.56
CA GLU A 274 -10.12 -18.39 15.74
C GLU A 274 -8.94 -17.70 16.43
N LYS A 275 -9.15 -16.45 16.84
CA LYS A 275 -8.20 -15.70 17.66
C LYS A 275 -8.97 -14.81 18.62
N ASP A 276 -8.60 -14.84 19.91
CA ASP A 276 -9.25 -14.04 20.96
C ASP A 276 -10.79 -14.22 21.00
N SER A 277 -11.25 -15.46 20.80
CA SER A 277 -12.68 -15.82 20.69
C SER A 277 -13.44 -15.13 19.56
N ARG A 278 -12.73 -14.71 18.50
CA ARG A 278 -13.31 -14.15 17.27
C ARG A 278 -12.90 -14.98 16.07
N ARG A 279 -13.78 -15.05 15.07
CA ARG A 279 -13.59 -15.84 13.85
C ARG A 279 -13.07 -14.96 12.73
N PHE A 280 -12.01 -15.44 12.09
CA PHE A 280 -11.33 -14.77 11.00
C PHE A 280 -11.36 -15.61 9.74
N TYR A 281 -11.52 -14.93 8.61
CA TYR A 281 -11.41 -15.51 7.28
C TYR A 281 -10.32 -14.77 6.52
N ALA A 282 -9.29 -15.49 6.09
CA ALA A 282 -8.16 -14.90 5.36
C ALA A 282 -7.86 -15.67 4.08
N LEU A 283 -7.30 -14.95 3.11
CA LEU A 283 -6.69 -15.58 1.94
C LEU A 283 -5.31 -16.12 2.37
N THR A 284 -4.97 -17.31 1.88
CA THR A 284 -3.58 -17.79 1.95
C THR A 284 -2.71 -17.03 0.97
N ASP A 285 -1.39 -17.25 1.02
CA ASP A 285 -0.45 -16.67 0.04
C ASP A 285 -0.85 -16.99 -1.41
N SER A 286 -1.39 -18.19 -1.65
CA SER A 286 -1.92 -18.58 -2.96
C SER A 286 -3.25 -17.91 -3.28
N GLY A 287 -4.11 -17.72 -2.29
CA GLY A 287 -5.40 -17.05 -2.45
C GLY A 287 -5.27 -15.56 -2.74
N MET A 288 -4.27 -14.88 -2.14
CA MET A 288 -4.03 -13.45 -2.36
C MET A 288 -3.72 -13.11 -3.82
N LEU A 289 -3.08 -14.03 -4.56
CA LEU A 289 -2.84 -13.87 -6.00
C LEU A 289 -4.14 -13.79 -6.81
N PHE A 290 -5.24 -14.35 -6.28
CA PHE A 290 -6.57 -14.34 -6.88
C PHE A 290 -7.56 -13.47 -6.11
N LEU A 291 -7.07 -12.50 -5.31
CA LEU A 291 -7.92 -11.62 -4.50
C LEU A 291 -9.03 -10.95 -5.33
N ASN A 292 -8.72 -10.46 -6.53
CA ASN A 292 -9.72 -9.80 -7.37
C ASN A 292 -10.83 -10.77 -7.82
N GLU A 293 -10.48 -12.00 -8.21
CA GLU A 293 -11.46 -13.04 -8.56
C GLU A 293 -12.36 -13.40 -7.37
N PHE A 294 -11.79 -13.44 -6.15
CA PHE A 294 -12.56 -13.63 -4.93
C PHE A 294 -13.58 -12.49 -4.74
N LEU A 295 -13.15 -11.24 -4.90
CA LEU A 295 -13.98 -10.06 -4.69
C LEU A 295 -15.08 -9.92 -5.75
N GLU A 296 -14.82 -10.29 -7.00
CA GLU A 296 -15.83 -10.32 -8.07
C GLU A 296 -16.93 -11.37 -7.84
N SER A 297 -16.60 -12.43 -7.09
CA SER A 297 -17.53 -13.50 -6.75
C SER A 297 -18.41 -13.17 -5.53
N LEU A 298 -18.04 -12.16 -4.73
CA LEU A 298 -18.70 -11.76 -3.49
C LEU A 298 -20.00 -10.99 -3.72
#